data_AF-A0A0C3PRS6-F1
#
_entry.id   AF-A0A0C3PRS6-F1
#
_cell.length_a   1.000
_cell.length_b   1.000
_cell.length_c   1.000
_cell.angle_alpha   90.00
_cell.angle_beta   90.00
_cell.angle_gamma   90.00
#
_symmetry.space_group_name_H-M   'P 1'
#
loop_
_entity.id
_entity.type
_entity.pdbx_description
1 polymer ?
#
loop_
_entity_poly.entity_id
_entity_poly.type
_entity_poly.pdbx_seq_one_letter_code
_entity_poly.pdbx_strand_id
1 'polypeptide(L)'
;MENDSSVVRELMESPLICAFFAMLLYGVNCAQLLFYFQNYPDDTVLLKCWVTIVWILDTLHSGFAVSFLKGYLIDDFGNITVIRIIRWDLVATYAVGYVIVMMVNAFYIWRVWKISRNVWIVCSLFVINVARLGTSLTFRRHLRLITF
;
A
#
# COMPACT_ATOMS: atom_id res chain seq x y z
N MET A 1 -7.01 -33.68 5.17
CA MET A 1 -7.85 -33.03 6.19
C MET A 1 -7.02 -32.34 7.26
N GLU A 2 -6.24 -33.06 8.10
CA GLU A 2 -5.38 -32.40 9.12
C GLU A 2 -4.28 -31.54 8.50
N ASN A 3 -3.59 -32.06 7.48
CA ASN A 3 -2.56 -31.33 6.73
C ASN A 3 -3.09 -30.10 5.96
N ASP A 4 -4.34 -30.11 5.50
CA ASP A 4 -4.91 -28.98 4.76
C ASP A 4 -5.24 -27.83 5.72
N SER A 5 -5.78 -28.17 6.91
CA SER A 5 -6.13 -27.19 7.94
C SER A 5 -4.91 -26.51 8.56
N SER A 6 -3.78 -27.21 8.69
CA SER A 6 -2.52 -26.64 9.18
C SER A 6 -1.91 -25.68 8.16
N VAL A 7 -1.91 -26.05 6.87
CA VAL A 7 -1.42 -25.19 5.78
C VAL A 7 -2.22 -23.89 5.68
N VAL A 8 -3.55 -23.95 5.83
CA VAL A 8 -4.39 -22.74 5.84
C VAL A 8 -4.02 -21.79 6.98
N ARG A 9 -3.80 -22.32 8.18
CA ARG A 9 -3.41 -21.51 9.34
C ARG A 9 -2.06 -20.83 9.11
N GLU A 10 -1.06 -21.59 8.70
CA GLU A 10 0.30 -21.09 8.46
C GLU A 10 0.34 -20.00 7.38
N LEU A 11 -0.45 -20.16 6.31
CA LEU A 11 -0.58 -19.15 5.24
C LEU A 11 -1.25 -17.85 5.70
N MET A 12 -2.20 -17.91 6.63
CA MET A 12 -2.99 -16.76 7.06
C MET A 12 -2.42 -16.04 8.28
N GLU A 13 -1.58 -16.70 9.09
CA GLU A 13 -0.92 -16.11 10.26
C GLU A 13 -0.04 -14.91 9.89
N SER A 14 0.76 -15.03 8.82
CA SER A 14 1.69 -13.97 8.40
C SER A 14 0.96 -12.69 7.93
N PRO A 15 -0.01 -12.74 6.99
CA PRO A 15 -0.79 -11.57 6.60
C PRO A 15 -1.55 -10.91 7.75
N LEU A 16 -2.04 -11.70 8.71
CA LEU A 16 -2.75 -11.19 9.88
C LEU A 16 -1.83 -10.31 10.75
N ILE A 17 -0.64 -10.81 11.09
CA ILE A 17 0.35 -10.05 11.85
C ILE A 17 0.73 -8.78 11.11
N CYS A 18 1.01 -8.87 9.80
CA CYS A 18 1.32 -7.73 8.96
C CYS A 18 0.21 -6.66 8.97
N ALA A 19 -1.07 -7.06 8.92
CA ALA A 19 -2.17 -6.11 8.95
C ALA A 19 -2.31 -5.40 10.30
N PHE A 20 -2.03 -6.08 11.43
CA PHE A 20 -1.99 -5.41 12.74
C PHE A 20 -0.92 -4.33 12.78
N PHE A 21 0.30 -4.64 12.33
CA PHE A 21 1.35 -3.63 12.23
C PHE A 21 0.99 -2.50 11.26
N ALA A 22 0.39 -2.82 10.11
CA ALA A 22 -0.08 -1.82 9.16
C ALA A 22 -1.13 -0.89 9.79
N MET A 23 -2.06 -1.43 10.58
CA MET A 23 -3.08 -0.63 11.26
C MET A 23 -2.49 0.28 12.35
N LEU A 24 -1.48 -0.19 13.08
CA LEU A 24 -0.74 0.67 14.03
C LEU A 24 -0.04 1.83 13.30
N LEU A 25 0.63 1.54 12.19
CA LEU A 25 1.29 2.56 11.37
C LEU A 25 0.27 3.54 10.75
N TYR A 26 -0.91 3.05 10.34
CA TYR A 26 -2.00 3.90 9.89
C TYR A 26 -2.46 4.87 10.98
N GLY A 27 -2.56 4.42 12.24
CA GLY A 27 -2.82 5.30 13.38
C GLY A 27 -1.76 6.39 13.54
N VAL A 28 -0.48 6.05 13.40
CA VAL A 28 0.62 7.03 13.41
C VAL A 28 0.49 8.02 12.25
N ASN A 29 0.15 7.55 11.04
CA ASN A 29 -0.05 8.42 9.87
C ASN A 29 -1.22 9.40 10.08
N CYS A 30 -2.30 8.96 10.73
CA CYS A 30 -3.40 9.84 11.12
C CYS A 30 -2.95 10.91 12.13
N ALA A 31 -2.15 10.54 13.13
CA ALA A 31 -1.58 11.50 14.08
C ALA A 31 -0.64 12.50 13.38
N GLN A 32 0.18 12.05 12.44
CA GLN A 32 1.04 12.91 11.61
C GLN A 32 0.22 13.91 10.78
N LEU A 33 -0.90 13.47 10.19
CA LEU A 33 -1.80 14.34 9.44
C LEU A 33 -2.40 15.43 10.34
N LEU A 34 -2.91 15.06 11.51
CA LEU A 34 -3.48 16.01 12.46
C LEU A 34 -2.43 17.02 12.93
N PHE A 35 -1.24 16.54 13.28
CA PHE A 35 -0.12 17.39 13.65
C PHE A 35 0.26 18.34 12.52
N TYR A 36 0.26 17.87 11.26
CA TYR A 36 0.57 18.70 10.10
C TYR A 36 -0.44 19.85 9.93
N PHE A 37 -1.73 19.57 9.98
CA PHE A 37 -2.76 20.62 9.83
C PHE A 37 -2.75 21.64 10.98
N GLN A 38 -2.36 21.23 12.19
CA GLN A 38 -2.26 22.13 13.34
C GLN A 38 -1.02 23.03 13.29
N ASN A 39 0.14 22.50 12.91
CA ASN A 39 1.42 23.22 13.03
C ASN A 39 1.82 23.97 11.74
N TYR A 40 1.22 23.66 10.59
CA TYR A 40 1.55 24.28 9.31
C TYR A 40 0.30 24.93 8.65
N PRO A 41 -0.32 25.94 9.29
CA PRO A 41 -1.48 26.62 8.73
C PRO A 41 -1.16 27.43 7.47
N ASP A 42 0.07 27.95 7.35
CA ASP A 42 0.48 28.83 6.25
C ASP A 42 0.97 28.09 4.99
N ASP A 43 1.04 26.76 5.02
CA ASP A 43 1.45 25.96 3.87
C ASP A 43 0.46 26.07 2.70
N THR A 44 0.99 26.01 1.48
CA THR A 44 0.21 26.13 0.25
C THR A 44 -0.95 25.12 0.19
N VAL A 45 -2.11 25.57 -0.30
CA VAL A 45 -3.31 24.72 -0.46
C VAL A 45 -3.02 23.47 -1.30
N LEU A 46 -2.14 23.57 -2.30
CA LEU A 46 -1.71 22.43 -3.12
C LEU A 46 -1.06 21.33 -2.28
N LEU A 47 -0.17 21.70 -1.34
CA LEU A 47 0.49 20.74 -0.46
C LEU A 47 -0.51 20.07 0.47
N LYS A 48 -1.42 20.85 1.07
CA LYS A 48 -2.49 20.33 1.93
C LYS A 48 -3.41 19.35 1.20
N CYS A 49 -3.80 19.68 -0.04
CA CYS A 49 -4.58 18.79 -0.90
C CYS A 49 -3.83 17.48 -1.16
N TRP A 50 -2.53 17.58 -1.46
CA TRP A 50 -1.67 16.42 -1.70
C TRP A 50 -1.60 15.46 -0.51
N VAL A 51 -1.32 15.99 0.69
CA VAL A 51 -1.25 15.17 1.92
C VAL A 51 -2.62 14.54 2.22
N THR A 52 -3.71 15.28 2.01
CA THR A 52 -5.08 14.76 2.21
C THR A 52 -5.38 13.60 1.25
N ILE A 53 -5.03 13.72 -0.04
CA ILE A 53 -5.23 12.65 -1.02
C ILE A 53 -4.46 11.40 -0.63
N VAL A 54 -3.19 11.55 -0.22
CA VAL A 54 -2.36 10.42 0.23
C VAL A 54 -3.00 9.73 1.44
N TRP A 55 -3.51 10.50 2.40
CA TRP A 55 -4.20 9.93 3.56
C TRP A 55 -5.51 9.20 3.21
N ILE A 56 -6.30 9.73 2.26
CA ILE A 56 -7.50 9.04 1.77
C ILE A 56 -7.12 7.70 1.12
N LEU A 57 -6.08 7.69 0.29
CA LEU A 57 -5.58 6.47 -0.33
C LEU A 57 -5.09 5.45 0.71
N ASP A 58 -4.38 5.90 1.75
CA ASP A 58 -3.88 5.04 2.83
C ASP A 58 -5.03 4.45 3.67
N THR A 59 -6.11 5.22 3.83
CA THR A 59 -7.36 4.76 4.46
C THR A 59 -8.05 3.70 3.61
N LEU A 60 -8.13 3.90 2.29
CA LEU A 60 -8.69 2.89 1.37
C LEU A 60 -7.84 1.62 1.35
N HIS A 61 -6.51 1.75 1.32
CA HIS A 61 -5.58 0.64 1.39
C HIS A 61 -5.78 -0.20 2.66
N SER A 62 -5.84 0.45 3.81
CA SER A 62 -6.07 -0.20 5.11
C SER A 62 -7.46 -0.87 5.16
N GLY A 63 -8.49 -0.21 4.61
CA GLY A 63 -9.83 -0.77 4.52
C GLY A 63 -9.90 -2.03 3.66
N PHE A 64 -9.24 -2.06 2.51
CA PHE A 64 -9.15 -3.26 1.68
C PHE A 64 -8.37 -4.38 2.35
N ALA A 65 -7.29 -4.08 3.08
CA ALA A 65 -6.54 -5.08 3.84
C ALA A 65 -7.41 -5.75 4.92
N VAL A 66 -8.25 -4.98 5.61
CA VAL A 66 -9.22 -5.53 6.60
C VAL A 66 -10.30 -6.36 5.91
N SER A 67 -10.85 -5.88 4.79
CA SER A 67 -11.86 -6.62 4.03
C SER A 67 -11.33 -7.95 3.48
N PHE A 68 -10.07 -7.96 3.04
CA PHE A 68 -9.34 -9.15 2.61
C PHE A 68 -9.22 -10.16 3.75
N LEU A 69 -8.73 -9.74 4.91
CA LEU A 69 -8.60 -10.62 6.07
C LEU A 69 -9.94 -11.13 6.56
N LYS A 70 -10.97 -10.29 6.61
CA LYS A 70 -12.32 -10.73 6.97
C LYS A 70 -12.81 -11.86 6.06
N GLY A 71 -12.60 -11.70 4.75
CA GLY A 71 -12.99 -12.70 3.76
C GLY A 71 -12.38 -14.07 4.02
N TYR A 72 -11.05 -14.14 4.18
CA TYR A 72 -10.34 -15.41 4.36
C TYR A 72 -10.43 -15.99 5.78
N LEU A 73 -10.54 -15.14 6.80
CA LEU A 73 -10.43 -15.55 8.20
C LEU A 73 -11.78 -15.72 8.91
N ILE A 74 -12.84 -15.09 8.40
CA ILE A 74 -14.18 -15.14 9.00
C ILE A 74 -15.16 -15.80 8.04
N ASP A 75 -15.33 -15.23 6.85
CA ASP A 75 -16.39 -15.65 5.92
C ASP A 75 -16.11 -17.06 5.35
N ASP A 76 -14.86 -17.34 4.94
CA ASP A 76 -14.44 -18.60 4.30
C ASP A 76 -13.45 -19.42 5.15
N PHE A 77 -13.59 -19.37 6.48
CA PHE A 77 -12.62 -20.00 7.39
C PHE A 77 -12.42 -21.50 7.12
N GLY A 78 -11.16 -21.91 6.94
CA GLY A 78 -10.80 -23.31 6.68
C GLY A 78 -11.05 -23.81 5.26
N ASN A 79 -11.57 -22.97 4.35
CA ASN A 79 -11.81 -23.36 2.96
C ASN A 79 -10.57 -23.12 2.08
N ILE A 80 -9.78 -24.17 1.87
CA ILE A 80 -8.52 -24.10 1.11
C ILE A 80 -8.71 -23.73 -0.37
N THR A 81 -9.89 -23.98 -0.94
CA THR A 81 -10.21 -23.64 -2.32
C THR A 81 -10.27 -22.13 -2.50
N VAL A 82 -10.79 -21.41 -1.51
CA VAL A 82 -10.92 -19.95 -1.56
C VAL A 82 -9.55 -19.29 -1.47
N ILE A 83 -8.62 -19.83 -0.67
CA ILE A 83 -7.23 -19.34 -0.54
C ILE A 83 -6.46 -19.42 -1.86
N ARG A 84 -6.78 -20.42 -2.69
CA ARG A 84 -6.17 -20.55 -4.03
C ARG A 84 -6.73 -19.56 -5.05
N ILE A 85 -7.86 -18.92 -4.77
CA ILE A 85 -8.49 -17.94 -5.64
C ILE A 85 -8.08 -16.55 -5.18
N ILE A 86 -7.53 -15.75 -6.09
CA ILE A 86 -7.17 -14.36 -5.81
C ILE A 86 -8.46 -13.54 -5.66
N ARG A 87 -8.73 -13.07 -4.45
CA ARG A 87 -9.84 -12.15 -4.18
C ARG A 87 -9.55 -10.76 -4.73
N TRP A 88 -10.61 -10.06 -5.15
CA TRP A 88 -10.50 -8.73 -5.75
C TRP A 88 -10.00 -7.68 -4.75
N ASP A 89 -10.36 -7.82 -3.47
CA ASP A 89 -9.92 -6.96 -2.36
C ASP A 89 -8.40 -7.01 -2.17
N LEU A 90 -7.77 -8.18 -2.33
CA LEU A 90 -6.32 -8.33 -2.33
C LEU A 90 -5.67 -7.56 -3.50
N VAL A 91 -6.21 -7.72 -4.72
CA VAL A 91 -5.70 -7.03 -5.91
C VAL A 91 -5.87 -5.51 -5.77
N ALA A 92 -6.99 -5.06 -5.22
CA ALA A 92 -7.26 -3.66 -4.94
C ALA A 92 -6.26 -3.10 -3.92
N THR A 93 -6.00 -3.82 -2.82
CA THR A 93 -5.00 -3.44 -1.81
C THR A 93 -3.64 -3.19 -2.46
N TYR A 94 -3.11 -4.15 -3.23
CA TYR A 94 -1.84 -3.97 -3.93
C TYR A 94 -1.88 -2.78 -4.90
N ALA A 95 -2.94 -2.65 -5.69
CA ALA A 95 -3.08 -1.57 -6.66
C ALA A 95 -3.04 -0.18 -5.99
N VAL A 96 -3.78 0.01 -4.89
CA VAL A 96 -3.76 1.27 -4.13
C VAL A 96 -2.40 1.49 -3.48
N GLY A 97 -1.77 0.45 -2.92
CA GLY A 97 -0.44 0.52 -2.33
C GLY A 97 0.62 1.04 -3.32
N TYR A 98 0.59 0.57 -4.57
CA TYR A 98 1.48 1.08 -5.62
C TYR A 98 1.25 2.56 -5.92
N VAL A 99 -0.01 3.00 -5.97
CA VAL A 99 -0.34 4.41 -6.20
C VAL A 99 0.18 5.27 -5.05
N ILE A 100 0.00 4.84 -3.80
CA ILE A 100 0.53 5.53 -2.62
C ILE A 100 2.05 5.70 -2.72
N VAL A 101 2.77 4.60 -2.98
CA VAL A 101 4.25 4.64 -3.09
C VAL A 101 4.70 5.59 -4.19
N MET A 102 4.04 5.58 -5.34
CA MET A 102 4.34 6.50 -6.45
C MET A 102 4.14 7.95 -6.03
N MET A 103 3.04 8.24 -5.33
CA MET A 103 2.76 9.57 -4.84
C MET A 103 3.80 10.01 -3.80
N VAL A 104 4.01 9.23 -2.74
CA VAL A 104 4.97 9.56 -1.68
C VAL A 104 6.38 9.81 -2.24
N ASN A 105 6.81 9.01 -3.21
CA ASN A 105 8.13 9.20 -3.82
C ASN A 105 8.19 10.45 -4.70
N ALA A 106 7.14 10.77 -5.46
CA ALA A 106 7.09 12.03 -6.22
C ALA A 106 7.20 13.24 -5.28
N PHE A 107 6.52 13.19 -4.13
CA PHE A 107 6.62 14.22 -3.11
C PHE A 107 8.04 14.30 -2.50
N TYR A 108 8.65 13.15 -2.19
CA TYR A 108 10.01 13.10 -1.65
C TYR A 108 11.04 13.69 -2.63
N ILE A 109 10.93 13.35 -3.92
CA ILE A 109 11.79 13.90 -4.99
C ILE A 109 11.63 15.42 -5.07
N TRP A 110 10.39 15.93 -5.07
CA TRP A 110 10.13 17.38 -5.09
C TRP A 110 10.76 18.09 -3.89
N ARG A 111 10.62 17.52 -2.68
CA ARG A 111 11.21 18.06 -1.45
C ARG A 111 12.73 18.06 -1.51
N VAL A 112 13.35 16.97 -1.98
CA VAL A 112 14.81 16.85 -2.14
C VAL A 112 15.33 17.85 -3.16
N TRP A 113 14.62 18.05 -4.28
CA TRP A 113 15.01 19.04 -5.28
C TRP A 113 15.03 20.46 -4.70
N LYS A 114 14.03 20.82 -3.88
CA LYS A 114 13.95 22.12 -3.21
C LYS A 114 15.12 22.37 -2.23
N ILE A 115 15.63 21.34 -1.57
CA ILE A 115 16.69 21.44 -0.55
C ILE A 115 18.09 21.31 -1.16
N SER A 116 18.32 20.28 -1.96
CA SER A 116 19.66 19.94 -2.45
C SER A 116 20.11 20.83 -3.60
N ARG A 117 19.17 21.28 -4.46
CA ARG A 117 19.45 21.98 -5.74
C ARG A 117 20.40 21.21 -6.69
N ASN A 118 20.83 20.00 -6.32
CA ASN A 118 21.69 19.13 -7.11
C ASN A 118 20.84 18.14 -7.93
N VAL A 119 20.80 18.37 -9.24
CA VAL A 119 19.97 17.61 -10.18
C VAL A 119 20.36 16.13 -10.31
N TRP A 120 21.62 15.77 -10.00
CA TRP A 120 22.10 14.39 -10.13
C TRP A 120 21.42 13.43 -9.15
N ILE A 121 21.23 13.83 -7.89
CA ILE A 121 20.56 13.03 -6.86
C ILE A 121 19.08 12.86 -7.22
N VAL A 122 18.45 13.93 -7.69
CA VAL A 122 17.03 13.94 -8.10
C VAL A 122 16.80 13.02 -9.30
N CYS A 123 17.67 13.08 -10.32
CA CYS A 123 17.58 12.19 -11.48
C CYS A 123 17.78 10.72 -11.10
N SER A 124 18.73 10.40 -10.23
CA SER A 124 18.94 9.02 -9.76
C SER A 124 17.70 8.49 -9.02
N LEU A 125 17.14 9.27 -8.10
CA LEU A 125 15.92 8.89 -7.37
C LEU A 125 14.71 8.74 -8.30
N PHE A 126 14.59 9.59 -9.32
CA PHE A 126 13.52 9.51 -10.31
C PHE A 126 13.62 8.24 -11.16
N VAL A 127 14.82 7.91 -11.65
CA VAL A 127 15.08 6.70 -12.44
C VAL A 127 14.76 5.44 -11.63
N ILE A 128 15.18 5.38 -10.36
CA ILE A 128 14.85 4.26 -9.46
C ILE A 128 13.33 4.12 -9.30
N ASN A 129 12.62 5.24 -9.15
CA ASN A 129 11.16 5.24 -9.04
C ASN A 129 10.47 4.72 -10.30
N VAL A 130 10.91 5.16 -11.48
CA VAL A 130 10.38 4.69 -12.76
C VAL A 130 10.71 3.21 -12.99
N ALA A 131 11.92 2.76 -12.64
CA ALA A 131 12.28 1.35 -12.73
C ALA A 131 11.38 0.47 -11.85
N ARG A 132 11.03 0.95 -10.65
CA ARG A 132 10.10 0.28 -9.73
C ARG A 132 8.66 0.22 -10.27
N LEU A 133 8.25 1.15 -11.12
CA LEU A 133 6.99 1.07 -11.87
C LEU A 133 7.05 0.00 -12.97
N GLY A 134 8.19 -0.11 -13.67
CA GLY A 134 8.40 -1.12 -14.71
C GLY A 134 8.27 -2.55 -14.18
N THR A 135 8.83 -2.84 -12.99
CA THR A 135 8.69 -4.15 -12.35
C THR A 135 7.24 -4.44 -11.95
N SER A 136 6.52 -3.44 -11.43
CA SER A 136 5.12 -3.55 -11.02
C SER A 136 4.17 -3.80 -12.21
N LEU A 137 4.43 -3.14 -13.34
CA LEU A 137 3.71 -3.36 -14.61
C LEU A 137 3.97 -4.76 -15.18
N THR A 138 5.21 -5.23 -15.07
CA THR A 138 5.62 -6.57 -15.51
C THR A 138 4.95 -7.65 -14.65
N PHE A 139 4.84 -7.44 -13.34
CA PHE A 139 4.12 -8.33 -12.42
C PHE A 139 2.60 -8.38 -12.74
N ARG A 140 1.96 -7.22 -12.98
CA ARG A 140 0.54 -7.17 -13.41
C ARG A 140 0.32 -7.89 -14.75
N ARG A 141 1.29 -7.81 -15.68
CA ARG A 141 1.25 -8.50 -16.96
C ARG A 141 1.41 -10.01 -16.81
N HIS A 142 2.28 -10.47 -15.91
CA HIS A 142 2.41 -11.89 -15.57
C HIS A 142 1.18 -12.45 -14.85
N LEU A 143 0.57 -11.70 -13.93
CA LEU A 143 -0.67 -12.12 -13.27
C LEU A 143 -1.81 -12.35 -14.28
N ARG A 144 -1.97 -11.46 -15.28
CA ARG A 144 -2.97 -11.66 -16.34
C ARG A 144 -2.72 -12.88 -17.23
N LEU A 145 -1.46 -13.28 -17.43
CA LEU A 145 -1.12 -14.44 -18.26
C LEU A 145 -1.38 -15.78 -17.55
N ILE A 146 -1.46 -15.78 -16.22
CA ILE A 146 -1.74 -16.96 -15.41
C ILE A 146 -3.26 -17.15 -15.19
N THR A 147 -4.08 -16.14 -15.50
CA THR A 147 -5.55 -16.19 -15.31
C THR A 147 -6.37 -16.54 -16.58
N PHE A 148 -5.73 -17.09 -17.62
CA PHE A 148 -6.39 -17.58 -18.83
C PHE A 148 -5.98 -19.01 -19.15
#